data_AF-A0A317GGV8-F1
#
_entry.id   AF-A0A317GGV8-F1
#
_cell.length_a   1.000
_cell.length_b   1.000
_cell.length_c   1.000
_cell.angle_alpha   90.00
_cell.angle_beta   90.00
_cell.angle_gamma   90.00
#
_symmetry.space_group_name_H-M   'P 1'
#
loop_
_entity.id
_entity.type
_entity.pdbx_description
1 polymer ?
#
loop_
_entity_poly.entity_id
_entity_poly.type
_entity_poly.pdbx_seq_one_letter_code
_entity_poly.pdbx_strand_id
1 'polypeptide(L)'
;MPTLLAAFLIGITAGFAFLFNFWSHSFGGFAITGPVSSWLSLIIGGGVQLNWGMYFIIGIILGSFICSLGKNEFRFQGSDGKTLLKAFIGGALMGIGASLAKGCLVSNGLVYTAMLSVQGWIGLIFIILGNWITTFFMYKLPLLKIKS
;
A
#
# COMPACT_ATOMS: atom_id res chain seq x y z
N MET A 1 10.28 -10.56 -16.29
CA MET A 1 9.61 -11.75 -15.71
C MET A 1 8.27 -11.89 -16.38
N PRO A 2 7.83 -13.11 -16.76
CA PRO A 2 6.48 -13.31 -17.27
C PRO A 2 5.48 -12.91 -16.17
N THR A 3 4.51 -12.07 -16.51
CA THR A 3 3.51 -11.50 -15.58
C THR A 3 2.75 -12.57 -14.78
N LEU A 4 2.56 -13.76 -15.38
CA LEU A 4 1.98 -14.94 -14.75
C LEU A 4 2.78 -15.46 -13.54
N LEU A 5 4.12 -15.47 -13.64
CA LEU A 5 4.97 -15.95 -12.56
C LEU A 5 4.91 -15.00 -11.35
N ALA A 6 4.86 -13.69 -11.61
CA ALA A 6 4.70 -12.70 -10.54
C ALA A 6 3.34 -12.84 -9.84
N ALA A 7 2.25 -13.03 -10.60
CA ALA A 7 0.93 -13.24 -10.02
C ALA A 7 0.87 -14.50 -9.14
N PHE A 8 1.49 -15.59 -9.59
CA PHE A 8 1.57 -16.84 -8.83
C PHE A 8 2.37 -16.67 -7.52
N LEU A 9 3.53 -16.01 -7.57
CA LEU A 9 4.34 -15.72 -6.38
C LEU A 9 3.59 -14.82 -5.38
N ILE A 10 2.92 -13.77 -5.87
CA ILE A 10 2.10 -12.89 -5.03
C ILE A 10 0.98 -13.69 -4.37
N GLY A 11 0.28 -14.56 -5.11
CA GLY A 11 -0.76 -15.43 -4.58
C GLY A 11 -0.26 -16.38 -3.48
N ILE A 12 0.90 -17.00 -3.67
CA ILE A 12 1.53 -17.86 -2.65
C ILE A 12 1.86 -17.05 -1.40
N THR A 13 2.52 -15.90 -1.54
CA THR A 13 2.84 -15.04 -0.39
C THR A 13 1.60 -14.53 0.33
N ALA A 14 0.54 -14.21 -0.42
CA ALA A 14 -0.76 -13.81 0.11
C ALA A 14 -1.39 -14.91 0.96
N GLY A 15 -1.41 -16.15 0.44
CA GLY A 15 -1.92 -17.32 1.16
C GLY A 15 -1.10 -17.63 2.42
N PHE A 16 0.23 -17.58 2.32
CA PHE A 16 1.12 -17.81 3.47
C PHE A 16 0.94 -16.77 4.58
N ALA A 17 0.83 -15.49 4.25
CA ALA A 17 0.64 -14.48 5.29
C ALA A 17 -0.76 -14.50 5.89
N PHE A 18 -1.78 -14.94 5.13
CA PHE A 18 -3.11 -15.19 5.68
C PHE A 18 -3.09 -16.33 6.70
N LEU A 19 -2.41 -17.44 6.38
CA LEU A 19 -2.27 -18.59 7.27
C LEU A 19 -1.53 -18.22 8.57
N PHE A 20 -0.43 -17.46 8.45
CA PHE A 20 0.31 -16.96 9.61
C PHE A 20 -0.49 -15.96 10.47
N ASN A 21 -1.33 -15.13 9.84
CA ASN A 21 -2.25 -14.24 10.56
C ASN A 21 -3.33 -15.02 11.31
N PHE A 22 -3.91 -16.05 10.69
CA PHE A 22 -4.90 -16.92 11.34
C PHE A 22 -4.31 -17.57 12.60
N TRP A 23 -3.05 -17.97 12.55
CA TRP A 23 -2.33 -18.53 13.69
C TRP A 23 -2.01 -17.51 14.79
N SER A 24 -1.91 -16.23 14.44
CA SER A 24 -1.54 -15.16 15.37
C SER A 24 -2.74 -14.48 16.05
N HIS A 25 -3.98 -14.99 15.86
CA HIS A 25 -5.23 -14.43 16.43
C HIS A 25 -5.41 -12.92 16.19
N SER A 26 -4.79 -12.37 15.14
CA SER A 26 -4.89 -10.95 14.76
C SER A 26 -5.70 -10.83 13.48
N PHE A 27 -6.84 -10.13 13.55
CA PHE A 27 -7.73 -9.91 12.42
C PHE A 27 -7.16 -8.84 11.48
N GLY A 28 -6.26 -9.23 10.58
CA GLY A 28 -5.67 -8.29 9.60
C GLY A 28 -4.82 -8.95 8.51
N GLY A 29 -5.44 -9.81 7.69
CA GLY A 29 -4.74 -10.72 6.76
C GLY A 29 -3.69 -10.11 5.82
N PHE A 30 -3.82 -8.86 5.37
CA PHE A 30 -2.86 -8.18 4.47
C PHE A 30 -3.11 -6.66 4.44
N ALA A 31 -3.23 -6.03 5.61
CA ALA A 31 -3.42 -4.58 5.71
C ALA A 31 -2.09 -3.89 5.97
N ILE A 32 -1.71 -2.94 5.11
CA ILE A 32 -0.52 -2.09 5.34
C ILE A 32 -0.87 -0.97 6.33
N THR A 33 -2.09 -0.45 6.29
CA THR A 33 -2.53 0.67 7.12
C THR A 33 -2.70 0.35 8.60
N GLY A 34 -3.10 -0.87 8.96
CA GLY A 34 -3.30 -1.28 10.36
C GLY A 34 -1.99 -1.40 11.17
N PRO A 35 -0.94 -2.05 10.64
CA PRO A 35 0.34 -2.13 11.33
C PRO A 35 1.11 -0.81 11.28
N VAL A 36 0.94 0.01 10.23
CA VAL A 36 1.53 1.36 10.18
C VAL A 36 0.97 2.25 11.30
N SER A 37 -0.34 2.21 11.57
CA SER A 37 -0.92 2.95 12.69
C SER A 37 -0.45 2.42 14.04
N SER A 38 -0.20 1.12 14.16
CA SER A 38 0.36 0.50 15.37
C SER A 38 1.81 0.95 15.60
N TRP A 39 2.63 1.10 14.55
CA TRP A 39 3.99 1.63 14.65
C TRP A 39 3.98 3.10 15.09
N LEU A 40 3.04 3.88 14.57
CA LEU A 40 2.87 5.27 14.96
C LEU A 40 2.47 5.38 16.44
N SER A 41 1.53 4.55 16.91
CA SER A 41 1.14 4.50 18.33
C SER A 41 2.30 4.10 19.25
N LEU A 42 3.17 3.17 18.82
CA LEU A 42 4.39 2.81 19.54
C LEU A 42 5.37 3.99 19.68
N ILE A 43 5.57 4.75 18.59
CA ILE A 43 6.48 5.91 18.58
C ILE A 43 5.95 7.06 19.44
N ILE A 44 4.63 7.22 19.52
CA ILE A 44 3.96 8.27 20.31
C ILE A 44 3.81 7.87 21.80
N GLY A 45 4.26 6.66 22.19
CA GLY A 45 4.28 6.20 23.58
C GLY A 45 3.02 5.48 24.05
N GLY A 46 2.08 5.16 23.14
CA GLY A 46 1.02 4.21 23.41
C GLY A 46 1.63 2.82 23.49
N GLY A 47 1.70 2.21 24.67
CA GLY A 47 2.26 0.87 24.88
C GLY A 47 1.48 -0.22 24.14
N VAL A 48 1.75 -0.37 22.84
CA VAL A 48 1.20 -1.44 22.00
C VAL A 48 2.22 -2.58 21.94
N GLN A 49 1.77 -3.82 22.14
CA GLN A 49 2.65 -4.98 21.97
C GLN A 49 2.99 -5.19 20.49
N LEU A 50 4.22 -5.65 20.21
CA LEU A 50 4.68 -5.95 18.85
C LEU A 50 3.76 -6.99 18.20
N ASN A 51 2.95 -6.54 17.23
CA ASN A 51 2.04 -7.40 16.50
C ASN A 51 2.74 -8.03 15.28
N TRP A 52 2.25 -9.19 14.86
CA TRP A 52 2.80 -9.91 13.71
C TRP A 52 2.82 -9.05 12.43
N GLY A 53 1.82 -8.20 12.23
CA GLY A 53 1.77 -7.24 11.12
C GLY A 53 2.89 -6.19 11.11
N MET A 54 3.52 -5.91 12.25
CA MET A 54 4.65 -4.96 12.32
C MET A 54 5.92 -5.56 11.70
N TYR A 55 6.15 -6.86 11.91
CA TYR A 55 7.24 -7.60 11.27
C TYR A 55 7.06 -7.68 9.75
N PHE A 56 5.83 -7.72 9.26
CA PHE A 56 5.54 -7.71 7.83
C PHE A 56 6.05 -6.43 7.13
N ILE A 57 5.93 -5.26 7.77
CA ILE A 57 6.46 -4.00 7.25
C ILE A 57 7.98 -4.04 7.13
N ILE A 58 8.68 -4.54 8.16
CA ILE A 58 10.13 -4.70 8.13
C ILE A 58 10.52 -5.66 7.00
N GLY A 59 9.77 -6.75 6.82
CA GLY A 59 9.96 -7.70 5.73
C GLY A 59 9.83 -7.07 4.34
N ILE A 60 8.85 -6.19 4.11
CA ILE A 60 8.70 -5.47 2.84
C ILE A 60 9.90 -4.54 2.59
N ILE A 61 10.35 -3.81 3.61
CA ILE A 61 11.47 -2.88 3.50
C ILE A 61 12.75 -3.65 3.16
N LEU A 62 13.08 -4.68 3.94
CA LEU A 62 14.28 -5.51 3.72
C LEU A 62 14.21 -6.25 2.38
N GLY A 63 13.06 -6.84 2.05
CA GLY A 63 12.87 -7.56 0.79
C GLY A 63 13.02 -6.66 -0.43
N SER A 64 12.45 -5.46 -0.40
CA SER A 64 12.59 -4.48 -1.48
C SER A 64 14.05 -4.01 -1.62
N PHE A 65 14.76 -3.83 -0.50
CA PHE A 65 16.16 -3.46 -0.50
C PHE A 65 17.05 -4.55 -1.12
N ILE A 66 16.90 -5.79 -0.69
CA ILE A 66 17.67 -6.95 -1.21
C ILE A 66 17.39 -7.14 -2.71
N CYS A 67 16.12 -7.05 -3.13
CA CYS A 67 15.75 -7.13 -4.54
C CYS A 67 16.38 -6.01 -5.38
N SER A 68 16.41 -4.78 -4.86
CA SER A 68 17.02 -3.63 -5.55
C SER A 68 18.53 -3.80 -5.70
N LEU A 69 19.22 -4.28 -4.66
CA LEU A 69 20.65 -4.59 -4.69
C LEU A 69 20.95 -5.70 -5.71
N GLY A 70 20.17 -6.79 -5.71
CA GLY A 70 20.35 -7.88 -6.68
C GLY A 70 20.11 -7.48 -8.14
N LYS A 71 19.33 -6.43 -8.37
CA LYS A 71 19.08 -5.84 -9.70
C LYS A 71 20.12 -4.79 -10.10
N ASN A 72 21.01 -4.37 -9.20
CA ASN A 72 21.92 -3.22 -9.37
C ASN A 72 21.20 -1.92 -9.81
N GLU A 73 19.91 -1.80 -9.51
CA GLU A 73 19.10 -0.61 -9.84
C GLU A 73 19.01 0.37 -8.66
N PHE A 74 19.78 0.13 -7.59
CA PHE A 74 19.79 0.98 -6.43
C PHE A 74 20.37 2.36 -6.79
N ARG A 75 19.50 3.38 -6.81
CA ARG A 75 19.86 4.77 -7.09
C ARG A 75 19.24 5.66 -6.05
N PHE A 76 20.05 6.47 -5.39
CA PHE A 76 19.56 7.50 -4.48
C PHE A 76 18.93 8.62 -5.29
N GLN A 77 17.60 8.65 -5.34
CA GLN A 77 16.86 9.66 -6.09
C GLN A 77 16.50 10.83 -5.17
N GLY A 78 17.25 11.93 -5.29
CA GLY A 78 16.89 13.19 -4.65
C GLY A 78 15.60 13.74 -5.26
N SER A 79 14.59 13.99 -4.44
CA SER A 79 13.37 14.65 -4.87
C SER A 79 13.56 16.17 -4.86
N ASP A 80 13.18 16.83 -5.94
CA ASP A 80 13.01 18.29 -5.95
C ASP A 80 12.01 18.71 -4.85
N GLY A 81 12.21 19.86 -4.22
CA GLY A 81 11.41 20.31 -3.07
C GLY A 81 9.92 20.42 -3.40
N LYS A 82 9.59 20.82 -4.63
CA LYS A 82 8.21 20.87 -5.14
C LYS A 82 7.59 19.47 -5.27
N THR A 83 8.37 18.49 -5.70
CA THR A 83 7.94 17.09 -5.82
C THR A 83 7.75 16.47 -4.45
N LEU A 84 8.63 16.78 -3.49
CA LEU A 84 8.52 16.31 -2.12
C LEU A 84 7.26 16.85 -1.44
N LEU A 85 6.95 18.14 -1.61
CA LEU A 85 5.72 18.73 -1.07
C LEU A 85 4.46 18.09 -1.66
N LYS A 86 4.43 17.85 -2.98
CA LYS A 86 3.32 17.14 -3.64
C LYS A 86 3.16 15.71 -3.11
N ALA A 87 4.27 14.99 -2.93
CA ALA A 87 4.27 13.64 -2.39
C ALA A 87 3.78 13.62 -0.93
N PHE A 88 4.18 14.61 -0.13
CA PHE A 88 3.72 14.74 1.26
C PHE A 88 2.22 15.00 1.35
N ILE A 89 1.70 15.96 0.56
CA ILE A 89 0.26 16.25 0.49
C ILE A 89 -0.51 15.01 0.01
N GLY A 90 -0.01 14.32 -1.02
CA GLY A 90 -0.59 13.07 -1.51
C GLY A 90 -0.62 11.98 -0.45
N GLY A 91 0.48 11.79 0.28
CA GLY A 91 0.57 10.83 1.39
C GLY A 91 -0.42 11.12 2.51
N ALA A 92 -0.59 12.40 2.90
CA ALA A 92 -1.57 12.80 3.89
C ALA A 92 -3.01 12.48 3.44
N LEU A 93 -3.35 12.80 2.19
CA LEU A 93 -4.65 12.48 1.59
C LEU A 93 -4.89 10.96 1.52
N MET A 94 -3.88 10.17 1.15
CA MET A 94 -3.97 8.70 1.16
C MET A 94 -4.19 8.15 2.57
N GLY A 95 -3.53 8.72 3.58
CA GLY A 95 -3.71 8.33 4.99
C GLY A 95 -5.13 8.60 5.48
N ILE A 96 -5.66 9.80 5.20
CA ILE A 96 -7.06 10.15 5.53
C ILE A 96 -8.03 9.24 4.77
N GLY A 97 -7.84 9.07 3.46
CA GLY A 97 -8.71 8.21 2.66
C GLY A 97 -8.73 6.76 3.15
N ALA A 98 -7.57 6.22 3.54
CA ALA A 98 -7.48 4.85 4.01
C ALA A 98 -8.07 4.63 5.42
N SER A 99 -8.07 5.65 6.29
CA SER A 99 -8.75 5.58 7.59
C SER A 99 -10.26 5.62 7.43
N LEU A 100 -10.80 6.45 6.52
CA LEU A 100 -12.23 6.48 6.19
C LEU A 100 -12.68 5.18 5.53
N ALA A 101 -11.91 4.65 4.57
CA ALA A 101 -12.23 3.42 3.85
C ALA A 101 -11.95 2.14 4.67
N LYS A 102 -11.38 2.28 5.88
CA LYS A 102 -10.92 1.18 6.75
C LYS A 102 -10.03 0.17 6.01
N GLY A 103 -9.24 0.62 5.04
CA GLY A 103 -8.48 -0.24 4.15
C GLY A 103 -7.70 0.52 3.08
N CYS A 104 -6.66 -0.13 2.57
CA CYS A 104 -5.84 0.35 1.45
C CYS A 104 -6.17 -0.46 0.18
N LEU A 105 -5.55 -0.10 -0.95
CA LEU A 105 -5.72 -0.85 -2.21
C LEU A 105 -5.36 -2.34 -2.05
N VAL A 106 -4.32 -2.67 -1.29
CA VAL A 106 -3.92 -4.07 -1.08
C VAL A 106 -4.97 -4.83 -0.27
N SER A 107 -5.51 -4.24 0.80
CA SER A 107 -6.54 -4.91 1.60
C SER A 107 -7.88 -4.96 0.87
N ASN A 108 -8.40 -3.81 0.43
CA ASN A 108 -9.71 -3.72 -0.24
C ASN A 108 -9.71 -4.38 -1.62
N GLY A 109 -8.59 -4.31 -2.35
CA GLY A 109 -8.50 -4.81 -3.71
C GLY A 109 -7.94 -6.21 -3.88
N LEU A 110 -7.09 -6.69 -2.97
CA LEU A 110 -6.51 -8.05 -3.05
C LEU A 110 -7.20 -9.03 -2.09
N VAL A 111 -7.45 -8.61 -0.84
CA VAL A 111 -7.95 -9.51 0.22
C VAL A 111 -9.47 -9.54 0.24
N TYR A 112 -10.13 -8.38 0.37
CA TYR A 112 -11.58 -8.33 0.52
C TYR A 112 -12.33 -8.72 -0.77
N THR A 113 -11.75 -8.50 -1.94
CA THR A 113 -12.26 -9.02 -3.22
C THR A 113 -12.15 -10.54 -3.32
N ALA A 114 -11.03 -11.12 -2.87
CA ALA A 114 -10.85 -12.57 -2.81
C ALA A 114 -11.81 -13.23 -1.81
N MET A 115 -12.17 -12.52 -0.74
CA MET A 115 -13.22 -12.91 0.21
C MET A 115 -14.65 -12.62 -0.30
N LEU A 116 -14.81 -12.15 -1.55
CA LEU A 116 -16.11 -11.79 -2.16
C LEU A 116 -16.94 -10.80 -1.33
N SER A 117 -16.28 -9.93 -0.54
CA SER A 117 -16.95 -8.97 0.33
C SER A 117 -17.40 -7.74 -0.44
N VAL A 118 -18.68 -7.38 -0.30
CA VAL A 118 -19.30 -6.19 -0.92
C VAL A 118 -18.56 -4.90 -0.55
N GLN A 119 -18.05 -4.80 0.69
CA GLN A 119 -17.25 -3.65 1.13
C GLN A 119 -15.96 -3.49 0.33
N GLY A 120 -15.28 -4.60 0.00
CA GLY A 120 -14.06 -4.59 -0.81
C GLY A 120 -14.32 -4.09 -2.23
N TRP A 121 -15.40 -4.58 -2.84
CA TRP A 121 -15.79 -4.17 -4.19
C TRP A 121 -16.14 -2.69 -4.30
N ILE A 122 -16.96 -2.16 -3.38
CA ILE A 122 -17.25 -0.72 -3.33
C ILE A 122 -15.95 0.07 -3.08
N GLY A 123 -15.15 -0.33 -2.11
CA GLY A 123 -13.88 0.35 -1.80
C GLY A 123 -12.95 0.42 -3.01
N LEU A 124 -12.84 -0.68 -3.76
CA LEU A 124 -12.01 -0.76 -4.96
C LEU A 124 -12.50 0.17 -6.07
N ILE A 125 -13.81 0.25 -6.33
CA ILE A 125 -14.37 1.16 -7.35
C ILE A 125 -14.02 2.61 -7.03
N PHE A 126 -14.20 3.03 -5.77
CA PHE A 126 -13.89 4.40 -5.35
C PHE A 126 -12.39 4.70 -5.39
N ILE A 127 -11.52 3.73 -5.06
CA ILE A 127 -10.07 3.89 -5.20
C ILE A 127 -9.68 4.07 -6.67
N ILE A 128 -10.28 3.29 -7.59
CA ILE A 128 -10.04 3.42 -9.03
C ILE A 128 -10.49 4.78 -9.54
N LEU A 129 -11.69 5.22 -9.17
CA LEU A 129 -12.21 6.54 -9.55
C LEU A 129 -11.32 7.67 -9.02
N GLY A 130 -10.91 7.61 -7.75
CA GLY A 130 -9.99 8.59 -7.17
C GLY A 130 -8.67 8.67 -7.92
N ASN A 131 -8.06 7.51 -8.23
CA ASN A 131 -6.82 7.46 -9.00
C ASN A 131 -6.99 8.03 -10.42
N TRP A 132 -8.13 7.75 -11.07
CA TRP A 132 -8.41 8.27 -12.41
C TRP A 132 -8.54 9.80 -12.41
N ILE A 133 -9.28 10.36 -11.45
CA ILE A 133 -9.46 11.80 -11.30
C ILE A 133 -8.11 12.49 -11.06
N THR A 134 -7.30 11.96 -10.14
CA THR A 134 -5.97 12.50 -9.84
C THR A 134 -5.04 12.43 -11.06
N THR A 135 -5.02 11.30 -11.77
CA THR A 135 -4.19 11.13 -12.97
C THR A 135 -4.61 12.10 -14.08
N PHE A 136 -5.91 12.29 -14.27
CA PHE A 136 -6.44 13.24 -15.24
C PHE A 136 -6.02 14.68 -14.90
N PHE A 137 -6.17 15.09 -13.65
CA PHE A 137 -5.83 16.45 -13.22
C PHE A 137 -4.31 16.72 -13.27
N MET A 138 -3.50 15.76 -12.83
CA MET A 138 -2.05 15.94 -12.71
C MET A 138 -1.31 15.78 -14.03
N TYR A 139 -1.75 14.87 -14.92
CA TYR A 139 -1.04 14.58 -16.17
C TYR A 139 -1.78 15.08 -17.42
N LYS A 140 -3.08 14.84 -17.56
CA LYS A 140 -3.81 15.22 -18.78
C LYS A 140 -4.05 16.73 -18.87
N LEU A 141 -4.41 17.38 -17.77
CA LEU A 141 -4.71 18.82 -17.74
C LEU A 141 -3.53 19.70 -18.21
N PRO A 142 -2.29 19.52 -17.72
CA PRO A 142 -1.16 20.32 -18.21
C PRO A 142 -0.77 19.99 -19.66
N LEU A 143 -0.95 18.74 -20.11
CA LEU A 143 -0.67 18.35 -21.50
C LEU A 143 -1.65 19.00 -22.49
N LEU A 144 -2.92 19.19 -22.11
CA LEU A 144 -3.90 19.88 -22.95
C LEU A 144 -3.60 21.38 -23.08
N LYS A 145 -3.06 22.00 -22.03
CA LYS A 145 -2.72 23.43 -22.01
C LYS A 145 -1.51 23.79 -22.88
N ILE A 146 -0.62 22.83 -23.14
CA ILE A 146 0.57 23.02 -24.00
C ILE A 146 0.23 22.87 -25.49
N LYS A 147 -0.87 22.16 -25.81
CA LYS A 147 -1.31 21.89 -27.19
C LYS A 147 -2.29 22.93 -27.75
N SER A 148 -2.78 23.85 -26.91
CA SER A 148 -3.63 24.99 -27.26
C SER A 148 -2.80 26.24 -27.49
#